data_AF-A0AAV5BBX7-F1
#
_entry.id   AF-A0AAV5BBX7-F1
#
_cell.length_a   1.000
_cell.length_b   1.000
_cell.length_c   1.000
_cell.angle_alpha   90.00
_cell.angle_beta   90.00
_cell.angle_gamma   90.00
#
_symmetry.space_group_name_H-M   'P 1'
#
loop_
_entity.id
_entity.type
_entity.pdbx_description
1 polymer ?
#
loop_
_entity_poly.entity_id
_entity_poly.type
_entity_poly.pdbx_seq_one_letter_code
_entity_poly.pdbx_strand_id
1 'polypeptide(L)'
;MDGDPQSSSRGKIWRNRSIKDDSFAIRCDIVVINELRVEEEEAPGQVDTPEFVSVPPSDLHQYLGNLLHTEKGADVVFEVGAETFAAHRCVLAIRSPVFSAELFGTMKEGDTAAGVVHIDDMEAQVFKALLHFVYTDSLPKADKEEKQAEEDVMSQHLLVAADRYNLVRLKLICEEKLCRYIDVGTVATILTLAEQHHCHGLKKACFSFLDSLANLKAAMNTEGFDHLSKSCPSVMMELLAVPRA
;
A
#
# COMPACT_ATOMS: atom_id res chain seq x y z
N MET A 1 30.36 22.49 39.74
CA MET A 1 31.38 22.02 40.69
C MET A 1 31.45 20.52 40.52
N ASP A 2 32.65 20.10 40.15
CA ASP A 2 33.05 18.78 39.67
C ASP A 2 32.76 17.63 40.64
N GLY A 3 32.57 16.44 40.08
CA GLY A 3 32.43 15.18 40.78
C GLY A 3 32.36 14.00 39.80
N ASP A 4 33.52 13.66 39.25
CA ASP A 4 33.78 12.56 38.29
C ASP A 4 33.70 11.16 38.98
N PRO A 5 33.98 10.02 38.31
CA PRO A 5 33.09 8.85 38.21
C PRO A 5 33.57 7.67 39.07
N GLN A 6 32.74 6.63 39.26
CA GLN A 6 33.22 5.37 39.85
C GLN A 6 32.87 4.14 39.01
N SER A 7 33.92 3.67 38.33
CA SER A 7 34.04 2.41 37.63
C SER A 7 34.00 1.19 38.57
N SER A 8 33.41 0.11 38.05
CA SER A 8 33.79 -1.28 38.29
C SER A 8 33.57 -1.84 39.69
N SER A 9 32.44 -2.53 39.86
CA SER A 9 32.44 -3.75 40.68
C SER A 9 32.35 -4.96 39.76
N ARG A 10 33.53 -5.52 39.47
CA ARG A 10 33.73 -6.87 38.94
C ARG A 10 33.02 -7.86 39.86
N GLY A 11 31.90 -8.43 39.42
CA GLY A 11 31.30 -9.53 40.18
C GLY A 11 29.94 -9.96 39.68
N LYS A 12 29.95 -11.12 39.01
CA LYS A 12 28.80 -12.00 38.73
C LYS A 12 27.98 -11.57 37.50
N ILE A 13 28.16 -12.29 36.40
CA ILE A 13 27.11 -13.05 35.67
C ILE A 13 27.88 -13.89 34.65
N TRP A 14 28.38 -15.07 35.02
CA TRP A 14 28.68 -16.18 34.10
C TRP A 14 28.68 -17.46 34.93
N ARG A 15 27.50 -18.04 35.14
CA ARG A 15 27.36 -19.37 35.76
C ARG A 15 26.45 -20.24 34.89
N ASN A 16 27.01 -20.69 33.76
CA ASN A 16 26.84 -22.04 33.21
C ASN A 16 27.62 -22.13 31.88
N ARG A 17 28.83 -22.69 31.94
CA ARG A 17 29.60 -23.10 30.75
C ARG A 17 29.46 -24.62 30.63
N SER A 18 28.80 -25.08 29.57
CA SER A 18 29.11 -26.39 28.99
C SER A 18 30.04 -26.12 27.82
N ILE A 19 31.35 -26.35 28.01
CA ILE A 19 32.33 -26.38 26.92
C ILE A 19 32.56 -27.85 26.57
N LYS A 20 32.35 -28.19 25.29
CA LYS A 20 32.82 -29.44 24.67
C LYS A 20 33.49 -29.05 23.35
N ASP A 21 34.67 -29.60 23.09
CA ASP A 21 35.48 -29.41 21.87
C ASP A 21 35.71 -27.95 21.44
N ASP A 22 36.50 -27.23 22.24
CA ASP A 22 37.14 -25.92 21.91
C ASP A 22 36.24 -24.84 21.30
N SER A 23 34.93 -25.00 21.44
CA SER A 23 33.90 -24.11 20.91
C SER A 23 32.92 -23.75 22.02
N PHE A 24 32.46 -22.50 22.01
CA PHE A 24 31.39 -22.04 22.88
C PHE A 24 30.27 -21.48 22.02
N ALA A 25 29.04 -21.89 22.28
CA ALA A 25 27.85 -21.35 21.64
C ALA A 25 27.27 -20.23 22.52
N ILE A 26 27.18 -19.02 21.97
CA ILE A 26 26.39 -17.94 22.58
C ILE A 26 24.99 -18.04 22.01
N ARG A 27 24.01 -18.32 22.86
CA ARG A 27 22.59 -18.14 22.53
C ARG A 27 22.20 -16.73 22.96
N CYS A 28 21.83 -15.90 22.01
CA CYS A 28 21.32 -14.56 22.25
C CYS A 28 19.86 -14.53 21.81
N ASP A 29 18.95 -14.37 22.76
CA ASP A 29 17.53 -14.13 22.47
C ASP A 29 17.35 -12.61 22.36
N ILE A 30 17.33 -12.11 21.12
CA ILE A 30 17.13 -10.69 20.83
C ILE A 30 15.62 -10.46 20.71
N VAL A 31 15.04 -9.77 21.68
CA VAL A 31 13.68 -9.25 21.58
C VAL A 31 13.76 -7.85 21.00
N VAL A 32 13.41 -7.72 19.72
CA VAL A 32 13.27 -6.40 19.08
C VAL A 32 11.92 -5.84 19.52
N ILE A 33 11.96 -4.99 20.55
CA ILE A 33 10.80 -4.20 20.97
C ILE A 33 10.68 -3.05 19.97
N ASN A 34 9.85 -3.25 18.95
CA ASN A 34 9.49 -2.16 18.04
C ASN A 34 8.39 -1.33 18.73
N GLU A 35 8.74 -0.62 19.80
CA GLU A 35 7.91 0.46 20.31
C GLU A 35 7.99 1.60 19.28
N LEU A 36 7.13 1.51 18.28
CA LEU A 36 6.66 2.69 17.57
C LEU A 36 5.97 3.57 18.63
N ARG A 37 6.75 4.44 19.26
CA ARG A 37 6.18 5.67 19.77
C ARG A 37 5.68 6.41 18.55
N VAL A 38 4.38 6.32 18.32
CA VAL A 38 3.68 7.39 17.61
C VAL A 38 3.76 8.57 18.56
N GLU A 39 4.88 9.28 18.52
CA GLU A 39 4.86 10.68 18.89
C GLU A 39 4.00 11.30 17.78
N GLU A 40 2.70 11.43 18.04
CA GLU A 40 1.94 12.48 17.38
C GLU A 40 2.78 13.73 17.58
N GLU A 41 3.23 14.36 16.48
CA GLU A 41 3.90 15.65 16.57
C GLU A 41 2.87 16.65 17.13
N GLU A 42 2.74 16.68 18.45
CA GLU A 42 2.13 17.80 19.15
C GLU A 42 2.99 19.01 18.81
N ALA A 43 2.40 19.90 18.02
CA ALA A 43 3.01 21.19 17.70
C ALA A 43 3.49 21.85 19.01
N PRO A 44 4.72 22.40 19.06
CA PRO A 44 5.30 22.90 20.30
C PRO A 44 4.50 24.12 20.78
N GLY A 45 3.62 23.90 21.77
CA GLY A 45 2.80 24.97 22.35
C GLY A 45 1.50 24.55 23.05
N GLN A 46 1.26 23.26 23.32
CA GLN A 46 0.04 22.82 23.99
C GLN A 46 0.13 23.07 25.50
N VAL A 47 -0.44 24.20 25.92
CA VAL A 47 -0.72 24.52 27.32
C VAL A 47 -1.71 23.47 27.82
N ASP A 48 -1.41 22.82 28.95
CA ASP A 48 -2.30 21.89 29.65
C ASP A 48 -3.70 22.50 29.81
N THR A 49 -4.60 22.17 28.89
CA THR A 49 -6.03 22.51 29.01
C THR A 49 -6.72 21.29 29.60
N PRO A 50 -7.44 21.44 30.71
CA PRO A 50 -8.09 20.30 31.35
C PRO A 50 -9.17 19.71 30.42
N GLU A 51 -9.11 18.38 30.22
CA GLU A 51 -10.05 17.57 29.42
C GLU A 51 -11.48 17.62 30.02
N PHE A 52 -12.21 18.72 29.82
CA PHE A 52 -13.63 18.81 30.18
C PHE A 52 -14.56 18.53 28.99
N VAL A 53 -14.02 18.45 27.77
CA VAL A 53 -14.79 18.26 26.55
C VAL A 53 -14.05 17.25 25.66
N SER A 54 -14.72 16.16 25.29
CA SER A 54 -14.24 15.19 24.31
C SER A 54 -14.87 15.49 22.95
N VAL A 55 -14.03 15.67 21.92
CA VAL A 55 -14.48 15.85 20.54
C VAL A 55 -14.55 14.49 19.85
N PRO A 56 -15.71 14.07 19.31
CA PRO A 56 -15.80 12.81 18.59
C PRO A 56 -15.01 12.85 17.29
N PRO A 57 -14.52 11.69 16.79
CA PRO A 57 -13.84 11.61 15.51
C PRO A 57 -14.75 12.02 14.35
N SER A 58 -14.17 12.53 13.27
CA SER A 58 -14.92 12.93 12.06
C SER A 58 -15.68 11.74 11.45
N ASP A 59 -16.96 11.95 11.17
CA ASP A 59 -17.89 11.01 10.54
C ASP A 59 -18.25 11.40 9.10
N LEU A 60 -17.60 12.43 8.51
CA LEU A 60 -17.85 12.91 7.15
C LEU A 60 -17.78 11.79 6.10
N HIS A 61 -16.79 10.90 6.24
CA HIS A 61 -16.60 9.75 5.37
C HIS A 61 -17.81 8.81 5.36
N GLN A 62 -18.55 8.71 6.47
CA GLN A 62 -19.76 7.89 6.57
C GLN A 62 -20.92 8.54 5.82
N TYR A 63 -21.10 9.86 5.93
CA TYR A 63 -22.14 10.56 5.17
C TYR A 63 -21.88 10.53 3.66
N LEU A 64 -20.61 10.69 3.23
CA LEU A 64 -20.24 10.55 1.82
C LEU A 64 -20.41 9.11 1.34
N GLY A 65 -20.00 8.11 2.13
CA GLY A 65 -20.28 6.70 1.82
C GLY A 65 -21.78 6.40 1.68
N ASN A 66 -22.61 6.96 2.57
CA ASN A 66 -24.06 6.85 2.50
C ASN A 66 -24.64 7.56 1.27
N LEU A 67 -24.05 8.69 0.84
CA LEU A 67 -24.44 9.37 -0.39
C LEU A 67 -24.20 8.48 -1.62
N LEU A 68 -23.06 7.80 -1.69
CA LEU A 68 -22.77 6.81 -2.73
C LEU A 68 -23.78 5.65 -2.68
N HIS A 69 -24.03 5.08 -1.49
CA HIS A 69 -24.91 3.92 -1.33
C HIS A 69 -26.38 4.22 -1.66
N THR A 70 -26.87 5.40 -1.31
CA THR A 70 -28.27 5.80 -1.56
C THR A 70 -28.50 6.35 -2.96
N GLU A 71 -27.42 6.66 -3.70
CA GLU A 71 -27.44 7.23 -5.05
C GLU A 71 -28.23 8.56 -5.15
N LYS A 72 -28.51 9.19 -4.00
CA LYS A 72 -29.41 10.34 -3.95
C LYS A 72 -28.74 11.57 -4.56
N GLY A 73 -29.24 11.97 -5.72
CA GLY A 73 -28.70 13.12 -6.46
C GLY A 73 -27.54 12.76 -7.37
N ALA A 74 -27.34 11.47 -7.66
CA ALA A 74 -26.40 11.03 -8.67
C ALA A 74 -26.73 11.65 -10.04
N ASP A 75 -25.70 12.13 -10.72
CA ASP A 75 -25.77 12.86 -11.98
C ASP A 75 -24.85 12.25 -13.06
N VAL A 76 -24.29 11.07 -12.76
CA VAL A 76 -23.54 10.23 -13.69
C VAL A 76 -23.72 8.75 -13.34
N VAL A 77 -23.71 7.89 -14.35
CA VAL A 77 -23.73 6.44 -14.25
C VAL A 77 -22.51 5.87 -14.98
N PHE A 78 -21.79 4.96 -14.35
CA PHE A 78 -20.69 4.23 -14.95
C PHE A 78 -21.13 2.82 -15.31
N GLU A 79 -20.90 2.40 -16.55
CA GLU A 79 -21.10 1.02 -17.00
C GLU A 79 -19.74 0.31 -16.98
N VAL A 80 -19.61 -0.73 -16.15
CA VAL A 80 -18.36 -1.48 -15.95
C VAL A 80 -18.67 -2.96 -16.14
N GLY A 81 -18.37 -3.48 -17.33
CA GLY A 81 -18.78 -4.82 -17.73
C GLY A 81 -20.31 -4.95 -17.75
N ALA A 82 -20.87 -5.82 -16.89
CA ALA A 82 -22.32 -6.04 -16.79
C ALA A 82 -22.98 -5.26 -15.64
N GLU A 83 -22.20 -4.47 -14.89
CA GLU A 83 -22.68 -3.72 -13.72
C GLU A 83 -22.73 -2.22 -14.00
N THR A 84 -23.64 -1.53 -13.32
CA THR A 84 -23.82 -0.08 -13.42
C THR A 84 -23.67 0.58 -12.05
N PHE A 85 -22.97 1.71 -12.00
CA PHE A 85 -22.70 2.44 -10.76
C PHE A 85 -23.13 3.90 -10.88
N ALA A 86 -24.16 4.31 -10.13
CA ALA A 86 -24.53 5.71 -10.04
C ALA A 86 -23.58 6.47 -9.10
N ALA A 87 -23.18 7.69 -9.49
CA ALA A 87 -22.24 8.51 -8.74
C ALA A 87 -22.47 10.02 -8.96
N HIS A 88 -21.63 10.83 -8.33
CA HIS A 88 -21.74 12.29 -8.29
C HIS A 88 -20.51 12.92 -8.92
N ARG A 89 -20.67 13.61 -10.05
CA ARG A 89 -19.58 14.20 -10.83
C ARG A 89 -18.70 15.12 -9.99
N CYS A 90 -19.32 15.94 -9.14
CA CYS A 90 -18.59 16.88 -8.28
C CYS A 90 -17.67 16.18 -7.26
N VAL A 91 -18.13 15.07 -6.66
CA VAL A 91 -17.34 14.28 -5.71
C VAL A 91 -16.19 13.56 -6.41
N LEU A 92 -16.43 13.03 -7.60
CA LEU A 92 -15.38 12.38 -8.39
C LEU A 92 -14.31 13.39 -8.84
N ALA A 93 -14.74 14.55 -9.35
CA ALA A 93 -13.85 15.58 -9.88
C ALA A 93 -12.98 16.25 -8.81
N ILE A 94 -13.47 16.44 -7.58
CA ILE A 94 -12.65 17.00 -6.50
C ILE A 94 -11.59 16.01 -6.01
N ARG A 95 -11.83 14.70 -6.18
CA ARG A 95 -10.95 13.63 -5.68
C ARG A 95 -9.96 13.13 -6.72
N SER A 96 -10.27 13.25 -8.00
CA SER A 96 -9.43 12.81 -9.11
C SER A 96 -9.37 13.87 -10.21
N PRO A 97 -8.18 14.35 -10.58
CA PRO A 97 -8.03 15.25 -11.72
C PRO A 97 -8.40 14.57 -13.05
N VAL A 98 -8.28 13.24 -13.13
CA VAL A 98 -8.68 12.46 -14.31
C VAL A 98 -10.20 12.45 -14.45
N PHE A 99 -10.93 12.15 -13.37
CA PHE A 99 -12.40 12.29 -13.39
C PHE A 99 -12.83 13.74 -13.63
N SER A 100 -12.10 14.72 -13.08
CA SER A 100 -12.40 16.13 -13.33
C SER A 100 -12.32 16.48 -14.82
N ALA A 101 -11.21 16.11 -15.48
CA ALA A 101 -11.04 16.32 -16.91
C ALA A 101 -12.05 15.50 -17.72
N GLU A 102 -12.33 14.27 -17.32
CA GLU A 102 -13.22 13.38 -18.05
C GLU A 102 -14.70 13.80 -17.98
N LEU A 103 -15.14 14.32 -16.82
CA LEU A 103 -16.53 14.68 -16.56
C LEU A 103 -16.82 16.17 -16.83
N PHE A 104 -15.83 17.06 -16.72
CA PHE A 104 -16.05 18.50 -16.92
C PHE A 104 -15.18 19.11 -18.04
N GLY A 105 -14.35 18.30 -18.71
CA GLY A 105 -13.53 18.75 -19.82
C GLY A 105 -14.35 19.13 -21.06
N THR A 106 -13.74 19.93 -21.93
CA THR A 106 -14.37 20.53 -23.13
C THR A 106 -14.62 19.55 -24.28
N MET A 107 -14.25 18.28 -24.14
CA MET A 107 -14.27 17.28 -25.22
C MET A 107 -15.08 16.05 -24.84
N LYS A 108 -16.41 16.13 -24.69
CA LYS A 108 -17.25 14.95 -24.90
C LYS A 108 -18.62 15.31 -25.52
N GLU A 109 -18.73 15.11 -26.82
CA GLU A 109 -20.00 15.04 -27.55
C GLU A 109 -20.58 13.61 -27.40
N GLY A 110 -21.88 13.49 -27.09
CA GLY A 110 -22.60 12.21 -27.06
C GLY A 110 -22.98 11.72 -25.65
N ASP A 111 -22.34 10.65 -25.17
CA ASP A 111 -22.85 9.82 -24.06
C ASP A 111 -22.66 10.43 -22.66
N THR A 112 -21.64 11.24 -22.45
CA THR A 112 -21.45 12.00 -21.19
C THR A 112 -22.46 13.12 -21.00
N ALA A 113 -23.08 13.58 -22.09
CA ALA A 113 -24.21 14.50 -22.04
C ALA A 113 -25.49 13.77 -21.59
N ALA A 114 -25.61 12.47 -21.88
CA ALA A 114 -26.63 11.58 -21.32
C ALA A 114 -26.30 11.09 -19.90
N GLY A 115 -25.11 11.42 -19.39
CA GLY A 115 -24.67 11.05 -18.04
C GLY A 115 -24.14 9.63 -17.91
N VAL A 116 -23.84 8.93 -18.99
CA VAL A 116 -23.32 7.55 -18.96
C VAL A 116 -21.84 7.52 -19.37
N VAL A 117 -21.01 6.78 -18.62
CA VAL A 117 -19.57 6.60 -18.88
C VAL A 117 -19.23 5.12 -18.90
N HIS A 118 -18.60 4.64 -19.95
CA HIS A 118 -18.22 3.22 -20.09
C HIS A 118 -16.77 3.01 -19.63
N ILE A 119 -16.53 1.93 -18.88
CA ILE A 119 -15.21 1.49 -18.43
C ILE A 119 -15.03 0.02 -18.82
N ASP A 120 -14.23 -0.20 -19.86
CA ASP A 120 -14.03 -1.53 -20.46
C ASP A 120 -12.83 -2.30 -19.85
N ASP A 121 -11.86 -1.58 -19.29
CA ASP A 121 -10.56 -2.08 -18.83
C ASP A 121 -10.47 -2.17 -17.30
N MET A 122 -11.59 -2.44 -16.63
CA MET A 122 -11.64 -2.61 -15.17
C MET A 122 -12.73 -3.60 -14.77
N GLU A 123 -12.42 -4.45 -13.79
CA GLU A 123 -13.43 -5.31 -13.17
C GLU A 123 -14.37 -4.48 -12.28
N ALA A 124 -15.65 -4.83 -12.28
CA ALA A 124 -16.68 -4.13 -11.51
C ALA A 124 -16.36 -4.07 -10.00
N GLN A 125 -15.80 -5.14 -9.42
CA GLN A 125 -15.36 -5.17 -8.02
C GLN A 125 -14.23 -4.17 -7.72
N VAL A 126 -13.29 -3.99 -8.65
CA VAL A 126 -12.19 -3.04 -8.51
C VAL A 126 -12.73 -1.62 -8.61
N PHE A 127 -13.63 -1.35 -9.56
CA PHE A 127 -14.27 -0.05 -9.70
C PHE A 127 -15.14 0.31 -8.48
N LYS A 128 -15.85 -0.67 -7.91
CA LYS A 128 -16.60 -0.51 -6.67
C LYS A 128 -15.69 -0.12 -5.49
N ALA A 129 -14.53 -0.78 -5.35
CA ALA A 129 -13.54 -0.43 -4.34
C ALA A 129 -12.93 0.97 -4.56
N LEU A 130 -12.66 1.33 -5.83
CA LEU A 130 -12.22 2.66 -6.23
C LEU A 130 -13.25 3.74 -5.82
N LEU A 131 -14.53 3.55 -6.16
CA LEU A 131 -15.60 4.47 -5.79
C LEU A 131 -15.73 4.58 -4.27
N HIS A 132 -15.72 3.46 -3.54
CA HIS A 132 -15.73 3.48 -2.08
C HIS A 132 -14.61 4.38 -1.55
N PHE A 133 -13.37 4.18 -2.01
CA PHE A 133 -12.24 5.00 -1.59
C PHE A 133 -12.40 6.48 -1.95
N VAL A 134 -12.94 6.80 -3.13
CA VAL A 134 -13.16 8.19 -3.55
C VAL A 134 -14.08 8.93 -2.56
N TYR A 135 -15.12 8.27 -2.05
CA TYR A 135 -16.08 8.86 -1.11
C TYR A 135 -15.63 8.80 0.36
N THR A 136 -14.93 7.73 0.77
CA THR A 136 -14.66 7.48 2.21
C THR A 136 -13.20 7.64 2.60
N ASP A 137 -12.29 7.78 1.64
CA ASP A 137 -10.84 7.77 1.83
C ASP A 137 -10.33 6.49 2.54
N SER A 138 -11.08 5.39 2.43
CA SER A 138 -10.77 4.09 3.01
C SER A 138 -11.07 2.95 2.05
N LEU A 139 -10.33 1.84 2.17
CA LEU A 139 -10.64 0.62 1.44
C LEU A 139 -11.87 -0.07 2.05
N PRO A 140 -12.67 -0.79 1.24
CA PRO A 140 -13.66 -1.71 1.77
C PRO A 140 -13.00 -2.66 2.77
N LYS A 141 -13.71 -2.99 3.85
CA LYS A 141 -13.24 -4.04 4.76
C LYS A 141 -13.30 -5.34 3.99
N ALA A 142 -12.15 -6.00 3.83
CA ALA A 142 -12.11 -7.37 3.31
C ALA A 142 -12.95 -8.23 4.24
N ASP A 143 -13.86 -9.02 3.66
CA ASP A 143 -14.59 -10.00 4.45
C ASP A 143 -13.59 -11.03 4.98
N LYS A 144 -13.73 -11.43 6.25
CA LYS A 144 -12.79 -12.34 6.92
C LYS A 144 -12.66 -13.72 6.25
N GLU A 145 -13.50 -13.99 5.26
CA GLU A 145 -13.58 -15.23 4.49
C GLU A 145 -12.84 -15.14 3.14
N GLU A 146 -12.41 -13.96 2.72
CA GLU A 146 -11.63 -13.79 1.49
C GLU A 146 -10.26 -14.47 1.62
N LYS A 147 -9.88 -15.23 0.61
CA LYS A 147 -8.58 -15.90 0.61
C LYS A 147 -7.48 -14.86 0.42
N GLN A 148 -6.34 -15.07 1.06
CA GLN A 148 -5.19 -14.17 0.96
C GLN A 148 -4.77 -13.88 -0.49
N ALA A 149 -4.89 -14.88 -1.38
CA ALA A 149 -4.60 -14.77 -2.80
C ALA A 149 -5.64 -13.94 -3.59
N GLU A 150 -6.88 -13.84 -3.11
CA GLU A 150 -7.88 -12.95 -3.74
C GLU A 150 -7.59 -11.50 -3.33
N GLU A 151 -7.13 -11.27 -2.09
CA GLU A 151 -6.74 -9.93 -1.63
C GLU A 151 -5.51 -9.37 -2.38
N ASP A 152 -4.53 -10.23 -2.73
CA ASP A 152 -3.34 -9.79 -3.48
C ASP A 152 -3.69 -9.35 -4.91
N VAL A 153 -4.51 -10.12 -5.63
CA VAL A 153 -4.97 -9.82 -7.00
C VAL A 153 -5.78 -8.54 -6.98
N MET A 154 -6.69 -8.40 -6.02
CA MET A 154 -7.47 -7.17 -5.85
C MET A 154 -6.58 -5.95 -5.58
N SER A 155 -5.53 -6.09 -4.77
CA SER A 155 -4.59 -5.00 -4.49
C SER A 155 -3.78 -4.61 -5.74
N GLN A 156 -3.41 -5.57 -6.59
CA GLN A 156 -2.73 -5.29 -7.86
C GLN A 156 -3.65 -4.50 -8.81
N HIS A 157 -4.87 -4.97 -9.05
CA HIS A 157 -5.81 -4.27 -9.94
C HIS A 157 -6.21 -2.90 -9.41
N LEU A 158 -6.37 -2.77 -8.08
CA LEU A 158 -6.69 -1.48 -7.47
C LEU A 158 -5.52 -0.50 -7.56
N LEU A 159 -4.27 -0.97 -7.52
CA LEU A 159 -3.09 -0.13 -7.80
C LEU A 159 -3.13 0.44 -9.22
N VAL A 160 -3.41 -0.40 -10.22
CA VAL A 160 -3.56 0.03 -11.63
C VAL A 160 -4.67 1.08 -11.75
N ALA A 161 -5.82 0.83 -11.13
CA ALA A 161 -6.95 1.76 -11.13
C ALA A 161 -6.61 3.08 -10.43
N ALA A 162 -5.91 3.03 -9.29
CA ALA A 162 -5.47 4.21 -8.56
C ALA A 162 -4.50 5.06 -9.37
N ASP A 163 -3.57 4.44 -10.09
CA ASP A 163 -2.65 5.13 -10.99
C ASP A 163 -3.40 5.79 -12.16
N ARG A 164 -4.29 5.03 -12.82
CA ARG A 164 -5.13 5.53 -13.93
C ARG A 164 -5.93 6.77 -13.56
N TYR A 165 -6.56 6.79 -12.38
CA TYR A 165 -7.36 7.91 -11.92
C TYR A 165 -6.57 8.93 -11.08
N ASN A 166 -5.25 8.79 -11.01
CA ASN A 166 -4.36 9.67 -10.24
C ASN A 166 -4.78 9.85 -8.76
N LEU A 167 -5.12 8.75 -8.11
CA LEU A 167 -5.45 8.68 -6.68
C LEU A 167 -4.19 8.29 -5.89
N VAL A 168 -3.27 9.25 -5.72
CA VAL A 168 -1.93 9.02 -5.13
C VAL A 168 -1.98 8.28 -3.79
N ARG A 169 -2.87 8.67 -2.87
CA ARG A 169 -2.98 8.03 -1.56
C ARG A 169 -3.45 6.56 -1.67
N LEU A 170 -4.39 6.27 -2.55
CA LEU A 170 -4.86 4.90 -2.78
C LEU A 170 -3.73 4.03 -3.35
N LYS A 171 -2.97 4.57 -4.31
CA LYS A 171 -1.82 3.91 -4.91
C LYS A 171 -0.79 3.51 -3.85
N LEU A 172 -0.44 4.43 -2.94
CA LEU A 172 0.48 4.15 -1.83
C LEU A 172 -0.05 3.09 -0.85
N ILE A 173 -1.35 3.10 -0.55
CA ILE A 173 -1.97 2.05 0.29
C ILE A 173 -1.86 0.68 -0.40
N CYS A 174 -2.07 0.62 -1.72
CA CYS A 174 -1.90 -0.61 -2.48
C CYS A 174 -0.44 -1.06 -2.51
N GLU A 175 0.52 -0.13 -2.68
CA GLU A 175 1.96 -0.44 -2.55
C GLU A 175 2.29 -1.05 -1.18
N GLU A 176 1.81 -0.44 -0.09
CA GLU A 176 2.05 -0.94 1.27
C GLU A 176 1.49 -2.37 1.47
N LYS A 177 0.29 -2.64 0.96
CA LYS A 177 -0.30 -3.97 0.99
C LYS A 177 0.53 -4.98 0.20
N LEU A 178 0.89 -4.65 -1.04
CA LEU A 178 1.64 -5.55 -1.91
C LEU A 178 3.04 -5.86 -1.38
N CYS A 179 3.68 -4.94 -0.64
CA CYS A 179 4.93 -5.21 0.06
C CYS A 179 4.85 -6.41 1.01
N ARG A 180 3.68 -6.68 1.60
CA ARG A 180 3.47 -7.81 2.52
C ARG A 180 3.30 -9.15 1.81
N TYR A 181 3.08 -9.14 0.50
CA TYR A 181 2.85 -10.32 -0.34
C TYR A 181 4.07 -10.69 -1.20
N ILE A 182 5.22 -10.03 -1.00
CA ILE A 182 6.44 -10.35 -1.75
C ILE A 182 7.00 -11.69 -1.28
N ASP A 183 7.00 -12.66 -2.18
CA ASP A 183 7.66 -13.95 -2.03
C ASP A 183 8.33 -14.39 -3.35
N VAL A 184 8.88 -15.61 -3.37
CA VAL A 184 9.59 -16.14 -4.56
C VAL A 184 8.69 -16.23 -5.80
N GLY A 185 7.41 -16.58 -5.63
CA GLY A 185 6.46 -16.74 -6.72
C GLY A 185 5.85 -15.41 -7.19
N THR A 186 5.72 -14.43 -6.29
CA THR A 186 5.04 -13.15 -6.58
C THR A 186 6.00 -12.00 -6.89
N VAL A 187 7.27 -12.05 -6.47
CA VAL A 187 8.19 -10.91 -6.60
C VAL A 187 8.34 -10.43 -8.04
N ALA A 188 8.31 -11.31 -9.03
CA ALA A 188 8.47 -10.93 -10.43
C ALA A 188 7.23 -10.19 -10.98
N THR A 189 6.02 -10.62 -10.60
CA THR A 189 4.77 -9.96 -11.02
C THR A 189 4.63 -8.60 -10.32
N ILE A 190 4.88 -8.55 -9.01
CA ILE A 190 4.85 -7.31 -8.22
C ILE A 190 5.90 -6.31 -8.72
N LEU A 191 7.12 -6.77 -9.04
CA LEU A 191 8.17 -5.90 -9.57
C LEU A 191 7.84 -5.37 -10.97
N THR A 192 7.22 -6.19 -11.84
CA THR A 192 6.73 -5.73 -13.14
C THR A 192 5.69 -4.63 -12.97
N LEU A 193 4.72 -4.85 -12.08
CA LEU A 193 3.67 -3.89 -11.76
C LEU A 193 4.26 -2.58 -11.22
N ALA A 194 5.24 -2.68 -10.33
CA ALA A 194 5.90 -1.53 -9.73
C ALA A 194 6.65 -0.68 -10.77
N GLU A 195 7.29 -1.31 -11.76
CA GLU A 195 7.95 -0.60 -12.85
C GLU A 195 6.92 0.09 -13.77
N GLN A 196 5.88 -0.64 -14.19
CA GLN A 196 4.84 -0.15 -15.11
C GLN A 196 4.10 1.07 -14.56
N HIS A 197 3.85 1.09 -13.25
CA HIS A 197 3.12 2.16 -12.58
C HIS A 197 4.04 3.09 -11.79
N HIS A 198 5.35 3.05 -11.97
CA HIS A 198 6.29 3.96 -11.30
C HIS A 198 6.18 3.96 -9.76
N CYS A 199 5.95 2.80 -9.16
CA CYS A 199 5.83 2.60 -7.72
C CYS A 199 7.21 2.38 -7.09
N HIS A 200 7.89 3.47 -6.75
CA HIS A 200 9.27 3.41 -6.25
C HIS A 200 9.41 2.67 -4.91
N GLY A 201 8.43 2.81 -4.01
CA GLY A 201 8.45 2.14 -2.71
C GLY A 201 8.34 0.62 -2.87
N LEU A 202 7.37 0.18 -3.66
CA LEU A 202 7.16 -1.23 -3.99
C LEU A 202 8.35 -1.85 -4.73
N LYS A 203 8.93 -1.14 -5.71
CA LYS A 203 10.13 -1.58 -6.43
C LYS A 203 11.32 -1.78 -5.48
N LYS A 204 11.53 -0.85 -4.56
CA LYS A 204 12.59 -0.95 -3.53
C LYS A 204 12.38 -2.16 -2.61
N ALA A 205 11.14 -2.44 -2.21
CA ALA A 205 10.83 -3.62 -1.40
C ALA A 205 11.13 -4.92 -2.15
N CYS A 206 10.81 -5.00 -3.44
CA CYS A 206 11.15 -6.15 -4.29
C CYS A 206 12.67 -6.34 -4.39
N PHE A 207 13.42 -5.26 -4.58
CA PHE A 207 14.89 -5.32 -4.64
C PHE A 207 15.48 -5.79 -3.30
N SER A 208 14.98 -5.25 -2.19
CA SER A 208 15.39 -5.68 -0.86
C SER A 208 15.14 -7.17 -0.60
N PHE A 209 14.04 -7.73 -1.13
CA PHE A 209 13.79 -9.17 -1.07
C PHE A 209 14.77 -9.98 -1.92
N LEU A 210 15.16 -9.46 -3.10
CA LEU A 210 16.09 -10.09 -4.04
C LEU A 210 17.57 -9.89 -3.71
N ASP A 211 17.91 -9.06 -2.72
CA ASP A 211 19.29 -8.89 -2.24
C ASP A 211 19.88 -10.21 -1.73
N SER A 212 19.03 -11.08 -1.17
CA SER A 212 19.42 -12.44 -0.80
C SER A 212 19.66 -13.30 -2.04
N LEU A 213 20.87 -13.84 -2.19
CA LEU A 213 21.23 -14.72 -3.30
C LEU A 213 20.33 -15.98 -3.37
N ALA A 214 19.84 -16.47 -2.22
CA ALA A 214 18.93 -17.61 -2.18
C ALA A 214 17.57 -17.25 -2.82
N ASN A 215 17.00 -16.09 -2.43
CA ASN A 215 15.73 -15.61 -2.97
C ASN A 215 15.86 -15.30 -4.46
N LEU A 216 16.93 -14.62 -4.86
CA LEU A 216 17.18 -14.32 -6.26
C LEU A 216 17.28 -15.59 -7.10
N LYS A 217 18.09 -16.57 -6.68
CA LYS A 217 18.22 -17.84 -7.41
C LYS A 217 16.88 -18.57 -7.50
N ALA A 218 16.10 -18.57 -6.42
CA ALA A 218 14.77 -19.19 -6.43
C ALA A 218 13.83 -18.47 -7.40
N ALA A 219 13.79 -17.13 -7.36
CA ALA A 219 12.95 -16.30 -8.23
C ALA A 219 13.34 -16.47 -9.71
N MET A 220 14.64 -16.54 -10.03
CA MET A 220 15.15 -16.76 -11.38
C MET A 220 14.71 -18.10 -12.01
N ASN A 221 14.27 -19.07 -11.20
CA ASN A 221 13.74 -20.34 -11.70
C ASN A 221 12.21 -20.30 -11.90
N THR A 222 11.55 -19.16 -11.68
CA THR A 222 10.11 -19.01 -11.88
C THR A 222 9.79 -18.49 -13.27
N GLU A 223 8.67 -18.92 -13.84
CA GLU A 223 8.17 -18.40 -15.12
C GLU A 223 7.92 -16.88 -15.06
N GLY A 224 7.49 -16.37 -13.91
CA GLY A 224 7.27 -14.94 -13.69
C GLY A 224 8.53 -14.11 -13.91
N PHE A 225 9.70 -14.62 -13.51
CA PHE A 225 10.97 -13.91 -13.69
C PHE A 225 11.44 -13.94 -15.16
N ASP A 226 11.18 -15.03 -15.89
CA ASP A 226 11.40 -15.06 -17.34
C ASP A 226 10.53 -14.03 -18.06
N HIS A 227 9.27 -13.88 -17.64
CA HIS A 227 8.38 -12.83 -18.15
C HIS A 227 8.88 -11.42 -17.83
N LEU A 228 9.31 -11.16 -16.59
CA LEU A 228 9.91 -9.88 -16.18
C LEU A 228 11.11 -9.52 -17.07
N SER A 229 11.98 -10.49 -17.36
CA SER A 229 13.18 -10.25 -18.17
C SER A 229 12.87 -9.79 -19.60
N LYS A 230 11.74 -10.24 -20.15
CA LYS A 230 11.27 -9.88 -21.50
C LYS A 230 10.50 -8.56 -21.50
N SER A 231 9.65 -8.35 -20.49
CA SER A 231 8.78 -7.17 -20.41
C SER A 231 9.50 -5.91 -19.95
N CYS A 232 10.47 -6.04 -19.03
CA CYS A 232 11.17 -4.92 -18.41
C CYS A 232 12.70 -5.13 -18.35
N PRO A 233 13.42 -5.07 -19.49
CA PRO A 233 14.87 -5.29 -19.50
C PRO A 233 15.67 -4.26 -18.68
N SER A 234 15.16 -3.03 -18.53
CA SER A 234 15.76 -1.98 -17.69
C SER A 234 15.89 -2.41 -16.23
N VAL A 235 14.83 -2.99 -15.68
CA VAL A 235 14.77 -3.47 -14.29
C VAL A 235 15.80 -4.56 -14.04
N MET A 236 16.03 -5.43 -15.02
CA MET A 236 17.06 -6.46 -14.95
C MET A 236 18.47 -5.87 -14.88
N MET A 237 18.76 -4.86 -15.70
CA MET A 237 20.05 -4.17 -15.67
C MET A 237 20.27 -3.46 -14.34
N GLU A 238 19.24 -2.82 -13.79
CA GLU A 238 19.29 -2.21 -12.46
C GLU A 238 19.55 -3.25 -11.37
N LEU A 239 18.82 -4.37 -11.37
CA LEU A 239 18.99 -5.45 -10.39
C LEU A 239 20.40 -6.05 -10.40
N LEU A 240 21.03 -6.12 -11.57
CA LEU A 240 22.42 -6.59 -11.72
C LEU A 240 23.45 -5.56 -11.25
N ALA A 241 23.10 -4.27 -11.27
CA ALA A 241 23.97 -3.18 -10.81
C ALA A 241 23.95 -2.99 -9.29
N VAL A 242 22.96 -3.56 -8.58
CA VAL A 242 22.87 -3.48 -7.11
C VAL A 242 24.00 -4.30 -6.46
N PRO A 243 24.88 -3.68 -5.64
CA PRO A 243 25.90 -4.40 -4.88
C PRO A 243 25.23 -5.31 -3.85
N ARG A 244 25.55 -6.61 -3.87
CA ARG A 244 25.03 -7.57 -2.89
C ARG A 244 25.92 -7.60 -1.66
N ALA A 245 25.31 -7.53 -0.47
CA ALA A 245 25.98 -7.61 0.82
C ALA A 245 26.40 -9.03 1.19
#